data_AF-A0A3N5PFF4-F1
#
_entry.id   AF-A0A3N5PFF4-F1
#
_cell.length_a   1.000
_cell.length_b   1.000
_cell.length_c   1.000
_cell.angle_alpha   90.00
_cell.angle_beta   90.00
_cell.angle_gamma   90.00
#
_symmetry.space_group_name_H-M   'P 1'
#
loop_
_entity.id
_entity.type
_entity.pdbx_description
1 polymer ?
#
loop_
_entity_poly.entity_id
_entity_poly.type
_entity_poly.pdbx_seq_one_letter_code
_entity_poly.pdbx_strand_id
1 'polypeptide(L)'
;MRSTAVFLVCLALLAVAGPVHASARPRAAVPPPEVQEEPFPLYRYALPNGLAVWVQPRPESQSVTALLVVHAGSRYEDSTNNGVAHFVEHMVFTGTDRWTEEQL
;
A
#
# COMPACT_ATOMS: atom_id res chain seq x y z
N MET A 1 -33.94 -30.18 48.56
CA MET A 1 -34.01 -30.43 47.10
C MET A 1 -33.80 -29.11 46.38
N ARG A 2 -32.80 -29.05 45.48
CA ARG A 2 -32.57 -28.04 44.40
C ARG A 2 -32.11 -26.65 44.91
N SER A 3 -31.05 -25.99 44.44
CA SER A 3 -30.18 -26.17 43.27
C SER A 3 -28.88 -25.38 43.50
N THR A 4 -27.75 -26.06 43.71
CA THR A 4 -26.41 -25.45 43.91
C THR A 4 -25.53 -25.80 42.72
N ALA A 5 -25.96 -25.42 41.52
CA ALA A 5 -25.36 -25.92 40.28
C ALA A 5 -25.22 -24.83 39.21
N VAL A 6 -24.60 -23.69 39.52
CA VAL A 6 -24.07 -22.76 38.49
C VAL A 6 -22.88 -21.96 39.07
N PHE A 7 -21.80 -22.64 39.49
CA PHE A 7 -20.55 -21.95 39.85
C PHE A 7 -19.30 -22.81 39.57
N LEU A 8 -19.38 -23.71 38.59
CA LEU A 8 -18.34 -24.71 38.30
C LEU A 8 -17.97 -24.79 36.80
N VAL A 9 -17.94 -23.64 36.10
CA VAL A 9 -17.47 -23.60 34.69
C VAL A 9 -16.36 -22.57 34.45
N CYS A 10 -15.96 -21.76 35.44
CA CYS A 10 -15.01 -20.64 35.22
C CYS A 10 -13.57 -20.84 35.72
N LEU A 11 -13.11 -22.05 36.08
CA LEU A 11 -11.78 -22.20 36.70
C LEU A 11 -10.95 -23.39 36.20
N ALA A 12 -10.78 -23.54 34.88
CA ALA A 12 -9.83 -24.51 34.33
C ALA A 12 -9.17 -24.08 33.01
N LEU A 13 -8.84 -22.79 32.86
CA LEU A 13 -8.02 -22.28 31.74
C LEU A 13 -6.99 -21.25 32.24
N LEU A 14 -6.35 -21.56 33.37
CA LEU A 14 -5.17 -20.83 33.84
C LEU A 14 -3.91 -21.57 33.40
N ALA A 15 -3.18 -20.91 32.50
CA ALA A 15 -1.74 -20.96 32.33
C ALA A 15 -1.09 -22.29 31.93
N VAL A 16 -1.02 -22.52 30.61
CA VAL A 16 0.22 -23.03 29.99
C VAL A 16 0.72 -21.98 29.01
N ALA A 17 1.12 -20.82 29.55
CA ALA A 17 2.03 -19.91 28.85
C ALA A 17 3.45 -20.30 29.27
N GLY A 18 3.96 -21.39 28.68
CA GLY A 18 5.40 -21.63 28.72
C GLY A 18 6.11 -20.44 28.07
N PRO A 19 7.34 -20.09 28.49
CA PRO A 19 8.08 -19.01 27.85
C PRO A 19 8.25 -19.40 26.38
N VAL A 20 7.55 -18.70 25.49
CA VAL A 20 7.91 -18.67 24.08
C VAL A 20 9.29 -18.03 24.08
N HIS A 21 10.32 -18.86 24.10
CA HIS A 21 11.66 -18.44 23.77
C HIS A 21 11.58 -17.94 22.33
N ALA A 22 11.43 -16.64 22.18
CA ALA A 22 11.71 -15.95 20.94
C ALA A 22 13.20 -16.17 20.66
N SER A 23 13.53 -17.31 20.08
CA SER A 23 14.82 -17.53 19.46
C SER A 23 14.89 -16.51 18.33
N ALA A 24 15.52 -15.38 18.61
CA ALA A 24 15.88 -14.42 17.59
C ALA A 24 16.79 -15.16 16.62
N ARG A 25 16.21 -15.70 15.54
CA ARG A 25 17.00 -16.19 14.41
C ARG A 25 17.90 -15.03 14.01
N PRO A 26 19.22 -15.21 13.98
CA PRO A 26 20.08 -14.19 13.42
C PRO A 26 19.55 -13.90 12.02
N ARG A 27 19.14 -12.65 11.78
CA ARG A 27 18.77 -12.21 10.44
C ARG A 27 19.99 -12.48 9.58
N ALA A 28 19.90 -13.44 8.68
CA ALA A 28 20.95 -13.68 7.71
C ALA A 28 21.31 -12.31 7.12
N ALA A 29 22.61 -11.98 7.12
CA ALA A 29 23.07 -10.74 6.54
C ALA A 29 22.49 -10.69 5.13
N VAL A 30 21.71 -9.66 4.84
CA VAL A 30 21.27 -9.41 3.47
C VAL A 30 22.57 -9.31 2.69
N PRO A 31 22.82 -10.20 1.70
CA PRO A 31 24.03 -10.10 0.90
C PRO A 31 24.10 -8.66 0.38
N PRO A 32 25.29 -8.04 0.36
CA PRO A 32 25.45 -6.71 -0.23
C PRO A 32 24.74 -6.73 -1.57
N PRO A 33 23.93 -5.69 -1.89
CA PRO A 33 23.16 -5.68 -3.12
C PRO A 33 24.13 -6.00 -4.25
N GLU A 34 23.92 -7.14 -4.89
CA GLU A 34 24.63 -7.48 -6.10
C GLU A 34 24.48 -6.27 -7.02
N VAL A 35 25.60 -5.69 -7.44
CA VAL A 35 25.59 -4.49 -8.29
C VAL A 35 25.00 -4.92 -9.61
N GLN A 36 23.67 -4.84 -9.70
CA GLN A 36 22.96 -4.95 -10.95
C GLN A 36 23.29 -3.66 -11.69
N GLU A 37 24.18 -3.77 -12.69
CA GLU A 37 24.34 -2.77 -13.72
C GLU A 37 22.95 -2.58 -14.36
N GLU A 38 22.18 -1.60 -13.86
CA GLU A 38 20.79 -1.42 -14.25
C GLU A 38 20.72 -1.15 -15.76
N PRO A 39 20.13 -2.06 -16.56
CA PRO A 39 20.25 -2.03 -18.02
C PRO A 39 19.52 -0.84 -18.68
N PHE A 40 18.82 -0.02 -17.89
CA PHE A 40 18.04 1.11 -18.38
C PHE A 40 18.21 2.34 -17.47
N PRO A 41 18.82 3.43 -17.96
CA PRO A 41 19.00 4.64 -17.16
C PRO A 41 17.65 5.25 -16.77
N LEU A 42 17.56 5.71 -15.53
CA LEU A 42 16.42 6.45 -15.00
C LEU A 42 16.75 7.95 -14.95
N TYR A 43 16.10 8.73 -15.80
CA TYR A 43 16.21 10.18 -15.81
C TYR A 43 15.20 10.79 -14.85
N ARG A 44 15.62 11.77 -14.05
CA ARG A 44 14.78 12.48 -13.09
C ARG A 44 14.94 13.98 -13.28
N TYR A 45 13.83 14.70 -13.35
CA TYR A 45 13.82 16.16 -13.39
C TYR A 45 12.55 16.70 -12.75
N ALA A 46 12.57 17.98 -12.39
CA ALA A 46 11.40 18.69 -11.88
C ALA A 46 10.96 19.74 -12.90
N LEU A 47 9.66 19.83 -13.14
CA LEU A 47 9.06 20.91 -13.92
C LEU A 47 9.01 22.23 -13.13
N PRO A 48 8.82 23.39 -13.78
CA PRO A 48 8.74 24.68 -13.07
C PRO A 48 7.64 24.76 -12.00
N ASN A 49 6.58 23.95 -12.13
CA ASN A 49 5.49 23.85 -11.15
C ASN A 49 5.79 22.87 -10.00
N GLY A 50 6.97 22.26 -9.96
CA GLY A 50 7.39 21.31 -8.92
C GLY A 50 7.03 19.85 -9.19
N LEU A 51 6.36 19.51 -10.31
CA LEU A 51 6.07 18.11 -10.64
C LEU A 51 7.37 17.35 -10.93
N ALA A 52 7.60 16.26 -10.21
CA ALA A 52 8.70 15.35 -10.45
C ALA A 52 8.38 14.42 -11.63
N VAL A 53 9.28 14.34 -12.61
CA VAL A 53 9.13 13.50 -13.80
C VAL A 53 10.26 12.50 -13.86
N TRP A 54 9.90 11.22 -13.93
CA TRP A 54 10.82 10.09 -13.95
C TRP A 54 10.62 9.36 -15.27
N VAL A 55 11.70 9.19 -16.04
CA VAL A 55 11.66 8.57 -17.37
C VAL A 55 12.70 7.47 -17.45
N GLN A 56 12.26 6.25 -17.79
CA GLN A 56 13.15 5.13 -18.07
C GLN A 56 12.91 4.64 -19.50
N PRO A 57 13.72 5.07 -20.48
CA PRO A 57 13.57 4.66 -21.88
C PRO A 57 13.73 3.15 -22.04
N ARG A 58 12.86 2.56 -22.87
CA ARG A 58 12.90 1.16 -23.27
C ARG A 58 12.93 1.08 -24.80
N PRO A 59 14.11 1.18 -25.46
CA PRO A 59 14.22 1.32 -26.92
C PRO A 59 13.57 0.18 -27.72
N GLU A 60 13.52 -1.02 -27.15
CA GLU A 60 12.93 -2.21 -27.77
C GLU A 60 11.43 -2.33 -27.52
N SER A 61 10.84 -1.47 -26.68
CA SER A 61 9.41 -1.51 -26.38
C SER A 61 8.60 -0.76 -27.44
N GLN A 62 7.55 -1.41 -27.93
CA GLN A 62 6.58 -0.79 -28.84
C GLN A 62 5.43 -0.07 -28.11
N SER A 63 5.41 -0.15 -26.78
CA SER A 63 4.42 0.51 -25.92
C SER A 63 5.10 1.30 -24.81
N VAL A 64 4.34 2.24 -24.24
CA VAL A 64 4.76 3.02 -23.08
C VAL A 64 3.71 2.86 -21.98
N THR A 65 4.17 2.85 -20.73
CA THR A 65 3.30 3.02 -19.56
C THR A 65 3.61 4.37 -18.95
N ALA A 66 2.56 5.15 -18.69
CA ALA A 66 2.65 6.42 -17.97
C ALA A 66 1.85 6.30 -16.68
N LEU A 67 2.40 6.82 -15.59
CA LEU A 67 1.73 6.88 -14.29
C LEU A 67 1.81 8.31 -13.75
N LEU A 68 0.67 8.83 -13.29
CA LEU A 68 0.61 10.04 -12.48
C LEU A 68 0.37 9.63 -11.03
N VAL A 69 1.34 9.93 -10.16
CA VAL A 69 1.23 9.64 -8.73
C VAL A 69 0.99 10.93 -7.98
N VAL A 70 -0.09 10.98 -7.20
CA VAL A 70 -0.45 12.12 -6.36
C VAL A 70 -0.31 11.71 -4.91
N HIS A 71 0.31 12.56 -4.09
CA HIS A 71 0.39 12.36 -2.65
C HIS A 71 -0.96 12.68 -1.98
N ALA A 72 -1.93 11.78 -2.18
CA ALA A 72 -3.29 11.85 -1.65
C ALA A 72 -3.75 10.44 -1.19
N GLY A 73 -5.05 10.25 -0.99
CA GLY A 73 -5.65 8.97 -0.59
C GLY A 73 -6.22 8.98 0.82
N SER A 74 -6.83 7.87 1.23
CA SER A 74 -7.57 7.73 2.49
C SER A 74 -6.75 8.01 3.76
N ARG A 75 -5.41 7.97 3.67
CA ARG A 75 -4.51 8.41 4.76
C ARG A 75 -4.71 9.87 5.16
N TYR A 76 -5.17 10.71 4.24
CA TYR A 76 -5.39 12.14 4.46
C TYR A 76 -6.85 12.47 4.80
N GLU A 77 -7.70 11.46 4.97
CA GLU A 77 -9.10 11.61 5.33
C GLU A 77 -9.32 11.55 6.85
N ASP A 78 -10.44 12.11 7.30
CA ASP A 78 -10.96 12.03 8.66
C ASP A 78 -12.41 11.52 8.66
N SER A 79 -13.05 11.49 9.83
CA SER A 79 -14.40 10.96 9.98
C SER A 79 -15.48 11.70 9.18
N THR A 80 -15.21 12.94 8.76
CA THR A 80 -16.17 13.78 8.04
C THR A 80 -16.09 13.63 6.52
N ASN A 81 -14.96 13.13 5.99
CA ASN A 81 -14.72 13.01 4.55
C ASN A 81 -14.20 11.62 4.12
N ASN A 82 -14.30 10.62 5.01
CA ASN A 82 -13.85 9.27 4.71
C ASN A 82 -14.53 8.69 3.46
N GLY A 83 -13.70 8.19 2.54
CA GLY A 83 -14.13 7.62 1.26
C GLY A 83 -14.08 8.59 0.08
N VAL A 84 -13.81 9.88 0.28
CA VAL A 84 -13.75 10.87 -0.82
C VAL A 84 -12.67 10.53 -1.84
N ALA A 85 -11.48 10.08 -1.43
CA ALA A 85 -10.41 9.73 -2.37
C ALA A 85 -10.81 8.57 -3.29
N HIS A 86 -11.44 7.54 -2.75
CA HIS A 86 -11.96 6.42 -3.54
C HIS A 86 -13.14 6.85 -4.41
N PHE A 87 -14.02 7.72 -3.90
CA PHE A 87 -15.09 8.30 -4.69
C PHE A 87 -14.54 9.07 -5.90
N VAL A 88 -13.52 9.92 -5.69
CA VAL A 88 -12.85 10.67 -6.77
C VAL A 88 -12.16 9.73 -7.76
N GLU A 89 -11.54 8.64 -7.31
CA GLU A 89 -10.94 7.61 -8.18
C GLU A 89 -11.95 7.02 -9.16
N HIS A 90 -13.21 6.85 -8.76
CA HIS A 90 -14.27 6.46 -9.69
C HIS A 90 -14.67 7.59 -10.64
N MET A 91 -14.74 8.83 -10.14
CA MET A 91 -15.21 9.98 -10.92
C MET A 91 -14.24 10.47 -11.99
N VAL A 92 -12.93 10.18 -11.87
CA VAL A 92 -11.96 10.61 -12.90
C VAL A 92 -12.19 9.97 -14.28
N PHE A 93 -13.02 8.92 -14.34
CA PHE A 93 -13.42 8.27 -15.60
C PHE A 93 -14.82 8.70 -16.10
N THR A 94 -15.54 9.54 -15.35
CA THR A 94 -16.92 9.96 -15.67
C THR A 94 -16.96 11.23 -16.54
N GLY A 95 -15.95 11.42 -17.41
CA GLY A 95 -15.85 12.58 -18.31
C GLY A 95 -15.08 13.78 -17.74
N THR A 96 -14.74 14.70 -18.63
CA THR A 96 -14.00 15.95 -18.37
C THR A 96 -14.61 17.10 -19.16
N ASP A 97 -14.17 18.34 -18.94
CA ASP A 97 -14.59 19.50 -19.73
C ASP A 97 -14.31 19.35 -21.24
N ARG A 98 -13.41 18.44 -21.63
CA ARG A 98 -13.02 18.21 -23.04
C ARG A 98 -13.57 16.92 -23.64
N TRP A 99 -13.78 15.88 -22.83
CA TRP A 99 -14.12 14.53 -23.29
C TRP A 99 -15.30 13.97 -22.51
N THR A 100 -16.26 13.35 -23.18
CA THR A 100 -17.35 12.62 -22.51
C THR A 100 -16.84 11.32 -21.89
N GLU A 101 -17.62 10.73 -20.98
CA GLU A 101 -17.31 9.40 -20.40
C GLU A 101 -17.13 8.32 -21.48
N GLU A 102 -17.95 8.32 -22.54
CA GLU A 102 -17.85 7.36 -23.65
C GLU A 102 -16.54 7.49 -24.45
N GLN A 103 -15.89 8.65 -24.41
CA GLN A 103 -14.65 8.91 -25.15
C GLN A 103 -13.38 8.54 -24.36
N LEU A 104 -13.49 8.24 -23.07
CA LEU A 104 -12.39 7.87 -22.18
C LEU A 104 -12.20 6.35 -22.13
#